data_AF-A0A4R5XCU7-F1
#
_entry.id   AF-A0A4R5XCU7-F1
#
_cell.length_a   1.000
_cell.length_b   1.000
_cell.length_c   1.000
_cell.angle_alpha   90.00
_cell.angle_beta   90.00
_cell.angle_gamma   90.00
#
_symmetry.space_group_name_H-M   'P 1'
#
loop_
_entity.id
_entity.type
_entity.pdbx_description
1 polymer ?
#
loop_
_entity_poly.entity_id
_entity_poly.type
_entity_poly.pdbx_seq_one_letter_code
_entity_poly.pdbx_strand_id
1 'polypeptide(L)'
;MTRRQKWAGIALAVLAVVTVVPGAHAEPRMPPGAAVPVIEPVVLGEMPHDPMAFTEGFEIDGGVLYEGTGEVGTSQLRELDPDTGAVRKAVDMPGRYFGEGVTVVGDRIWQLTYTDGVAVEWDRATLTPIREVPLRPQGWGLCRDGDRLIRSDGTNRLTFQSPDDLTETGGVDVTRDGRPITGLNELECVGDRVWANVWPTDQIVRIDPATGVVDLVVDASGLRARGIPPTAQVLNGIAHVTGDEFLLTGKYWPTTFRVRLG
;
A
#
# COMPACT_ATOMS: atom_id res chain seq x y z
N MET A 1 -2.89 -72.36 -52.07
CA MET A 1 -3.22 -70.92 -52.05
C MET A 1 -3.74 -70.57 -50.66
N THR A 2 -2.98 -69.75 -49.96
CA THR A 2 -3.00 -69.50 -48.51
C THR A 2 -3.98 -68.38 -48.14
N ARG A 3 -4.95 -68.66 -47.25
CA ARG A 3 -5.84 -67.65 -46.66
C ARG A 3 -5.26 -67.24 -45.29
N ARG A 4 -4.66 -66.06 -45.21
CA ARG A 4 -4.19 -65.43 -43.97
C ARG A 4 -5.37 -64.78 -43.24
N GLN A 5 -5.68 -65.24 -42.03
CA GLN A 5 -6.51 -64.53 -41.05
C GLN A 5 -5.75 -63.30 -40.55
N LYS A 6 -6.37 -62.12 -40.66
CA LYS A 6 -5.88 -60.89 -40.01
C LYS A 6 -6.49 -60.80 -38.61
N TRP A 7 -5.64 -60.84 -37.59
CA TRP A 7 -6.01 -60.53 -36.21
C TRP A 7 -5.90 -59.01 -36.04
N ALA A 8 -6.99 -58.35 -35.67
CA ALA A 8 -6.99 -56.95 -35.28
C ALA A 8 -6.68 -56.88 -33.78
N GLY A 9 -5.46 -56.48 -33.42
CA GLY A 9 -5.09 -56.15 -32.05
C GLY A 9 -5.60 -54.76 -31.70
N ILE A 10 -6.47 -54.66 -30.70
CA ILE A 10 -6.87 -53.39 -30.09
C ILE A 10 -5.76 -53.01 -29.10
N ALA A 11 -5.01 -51.97 -29.41
CA ALA A 11 -4.07 -51.36 -28.47
C ALA A 11 -4.85 -50.40 -27.56
N LEU A 12 -5.01 -50.75 -26.29
CA LEU A 12 -5.50 -49.84 -25.26
C LEU A 12 -4.36 -48.88 -24.88
N ALA A 13 -4.46 -47.62 -25.30
CA ALA A 13 -3.59 -46.56 -24.80
C ALA A 13 -4.09 -46.13 -23.42
N VAL A 14 -3.36 -46.49 -22.36
CA VAL A 14 -3.59 -45.97 -21.01
C VAL A 14 -2.98 -44.58 -20.93
N LEU A 15 -3.82 -43.55 -20.97
CA LEU A 15 -3.39 -42.17 -20.74
C LEU A 15 -3.29 -41.95 -19.23
N ALA A 16 -2.07 -41.92 -18.69
CA ALA A 16 -1.84 -41.53 -17.31
C ALA A 16 -2.01 -40.01 -17.19
N VAL A 17 -3.14 -39.57 -16.61
CA VAL A 17 -3.35 -38.18 -16.24
C VAL A 17 -2.53 -37.93 -14.97
N VAL A 18 -1.38 -37.28 -15.12
CA VAL A 18 -0.62 -36.75 -13.99
C VAL A 18 -1.29 -35.46 -13.55
N THR A 19 -2.06 -35.52 -12.46
CA THR A 19 -2.55 -34.33 -11.77
C THR A 19 -1.36 -33.68 -11.06
N VAL A 20 -0.82 -32.62 -11.64
CA VAL A 20 0.12 -31.73 -10.95
C VAL A 20 -0.71 -30.94 -9.93
N VAL A 21 -0.60 -31.30 -8.65
CA VAL A 21 -1.09 -30.48 -7.55
C VAL A 21 -0.16 -29.27 -7.47
N PRO A 22 -0.66 -28.02 -7.60
CA PRO A 22 0.16 -26.85 -7.36
C PRO A 22 0.57 -26.88 -5.89
N GLY A 23 1.86 -27.10 -5.63
CA GLY A 23 2.41 -26.89 -4.30
C GLY A 23 2.24 -25.42 -3.98
N ALA A 24 1.50 -25.11 -2.91
CA ALA A 24 1.51 -23.77 -2.34
C ALA A 24 2.97 -23.43 -2.02
N HIS A 25 3.55 -22.50 -2.78
CA HIS A 25 4.86 -21.93 -2.47
C HIS A 25 4.71 -21.11 -1.20
N ALA A 26 4.83 -21.76 -0.04
CA ALA A 26 5.02 -21.06 1.22
C ALA A 26 6.36 -20.32 1.13
N GLU A 27 6.33 -19.00 1.27
CA GLU A 27 7.55 -18.23 1.43
C GLU A 27 8.36 -18.77 2.61
N PRO A 28 9.71 -18.75 2.56
CA PRO A 28 10.54 -19.23 3.65
C PRO A 28 10.22 -18.46 4.93
N ARG A 29 9.62 -19.14 5.90
CA ARG A 29 9.36 -18.57 7.23
C ARG A 29 10.71 -18.32 7.91
N MET A 30 10.97 -17.07 8.33
CA MET A 30 12.19 -16.73 9.05
C MET A 30 12.37 -17.62 10.30
N PRO A 31 13.58 -18.16 10.55
CA PRO A 31 13.86 -18.92 11.76
C PRO A 31 13.66 -18.04 13.01
N PRO A 32 13.15 -18.60 14.12
CA PRO A 32 13.03 -17.86 15.38
C PRO A 32 14.39 -17.27 15.80
N GLY A 33 14.45 -15.95 15.97
CA GLY A 33 15.66 -15.23 16.44
C GLY A 33 16.61 -14.74 15.34
N ALA A 34 16.31 -14.95 14.06
CA ALA A 34 17.00 -14.25 12.98
C ALA A 34 16.57 -12.77 12.96
N ALA A 35 17.53 -11.86 12.82
CA ALA A 35 17.21 -10.43 12.69
C ALA A 35 16.44 -10.16 11.39
N VAL A 36 15.47 -9.27 11.45
CA VAL A 36 14.72 -8.81 10.26
C VAL A 36 15.69 -8.24 9.22
N PRO A 37 15.66 -8.71 7.96
CA PRO A 37 16.53 -8.18 6.90
C PRO A 37 16.26 -6.70 6.65
N VAL A 38 17.33 -5.97 6.31
CA VAL A 38 17.28 -4.57 5.92
C VAL A 38 17.82 -4.44 4.51
N ILE A 39 17.08 -3.76 3.63
CA ILE A 39 17.47 -3.49 2.24
C ILE A 39 17.43 -1.99 1.96
N GLU A 40 18.14 -1.56 0.92
CA GLU A 40 17.99 -0.23 0.34
C GLU A 40 17.17 -0.34 -0.96
N PRO A 41 16.30 0.64 -1.27
CA PRO A 41 15.54 0.64 -2.51
C PRO A 41 16.47 0.82 -3.72
N VAL A 42 16.26 0.02 -4.77
CA VAL A 42 16.96 0.23 -6.05
C VAL A 42 16.16 1.23 -6.87
N VAL A 43 16.70 2.43 -7.08
CA VAL A 43 16.02 3.44 -7.90
C VAL A 43 16.02 3.04 -9.38
N LEU A 44 14.83 3.02 -9.96
CA LEU A 44 14.57 2.75 -11.38
C LEU A 44 14.31 4.03 -12.17
N GLY A 45 13.76 5.05 -11.53
CA GLY A 45 13.44 6.33 -12.17
C GLY A 45 13.00 7.39 -11.17
N GLU A 46 12.87 8.61 -11.67
CA GLU A 46 12.44 9.80 -10.94
C GLU A 46 11.39 10.52 -11.77
N MET A 47 10.39 11.07 -11.10
CA MET A 47 9.39 11.95 -11.69
C MET A 47 9.16 13.17 -10.81
N PRO A 48 8.81 14.34 -11.40
CA PRO A 48 8.46 15.51 -10.62
C PRO A 48 7.31 15.23 -9.67
N HIS A 49 7.39 15.77 -8.47
CA HIS A 49 6.32 15.79 -7.48
C HIS A 49 6.11 17.22 -6.99
N ASP A 50 4.87 17.57 -6.64
CA ASP A 50 4.54 18.91 -6.18
C ASP A 50 5.23 19.20 -4.83
N PRO A 51 6.19 20.15 -4.77
CA PRO A 51 6.91 20.44 -3.53
C PRO A 51 6.03 21.17 -2.49
N MET A 52 4.79 21.53 -2.84
CA MET A 52 3.79 22.07 -1.92
C MET A 52 2.84 20.99 -1.37
N ALA A 53 2.94 19.74 -1.82
CA ALA A 53 2.12 18.64 -1.35
C ALA A 53 2.63 18.08 -0.01
N PHE A 54 1.82 18.17 1.04
CA PHE A 54 2.07 17.43 2.28
C PHE A 54 1.45 16.04 2.16
N THR A 55 2.11 15.13 1.45
CA THR A 55 1.55 13.79 1.13
C THR A 55 1.23 12.99 2.40
N GLU A 56 -0.03 12.55 2.54
CA GLU A 56 -0.53 11.74 3.65
C GLU A 56 -1.16 10.41 3.22
N GLY A 57 -1.52 10.26 1.95
CA GLY A 57 -1.94 8.99 1.36
C GLY A 57 -1.53 8.91 -0.10
N PHE A 58 -1.14 7.73 -0.58
CA PHE A 58 -0.57 7.58 -1.90
C PHE A 58 -0.82 6.18 -2.48
N GLU A 59 -1.75 6.02 -3.42
CA GLU A 59 -2.18 4.69 -3.88
C GLU A 59 -2.35 4.66 -5.40
N ILE A 60 -1.94 3.57 -6.07
CA ILE A 60 -2.27 3.34 -7.47
C ILE A 60 -3.45 2.37 -7.56
N ASP A 61 -4.52 2.79 -8.22
CA ASP A 61 -5.60 1.89 -8.63
C ASP A 61 -6.05 2.20 -10.06
N GLY A 62 -6.15 1.16 -10.90
CA GLY A 62 -6.67 1.30 -12.26
C GLY A 62 -5.84 2.21 -13.18
N GLY A 63 -4.53 2.34 -12.93
CA GLY A 63 -3.65 3.21 -13.72
C GLY A 63 -3.75 4.70 -13.38
N VAL A 64 -4.36 5.03 -12.24
CA VAL A 64 -4.40 6.37 -11.65
C VAL A 64 -3.68 6.33 -10.32
N LEU A 65 -2.85 7.34 -10.06
CA LEU A 65 -2.25 7.57 -8.76
C LEU A 65 -3.15 8.53 -7.98
N TYR A 66 -3.67 8.10 -6.84
CA TYR A 66 -4.43 8.92 -5.92
C TYR A 66 -3.51 9.45 -4.83
N GLU A 67 -3.58 10.75 -4.57
CA GLU A 67 -2.83 11.40 -3.49
C GLU A 67 -3.78 12.15 -2.56
N GLY A 68 -3.71 11.82 -1.26
CA GLY A 68 -4.27 12.64 -0.19
C GLY A 68 -3.20 13.57 0.36
N THR A 69 -3.48 14.87 0.46
CA THR A 69 -2.57 15.85 1.08
C THR A 69 -3.13 16.39 2.38
N GLY A 70 -2.26 16.58 3.37
CA GLY A 70 -2.55 17.25 4.64
C GLY A 70 -2.33 18.77 4.57
N GLU A 71 -2.46 19.41 5.73
CA GLU A 71 -2.50 20.86 6.02
C GLU A 71 -3.92 21.46 6.13
N VAL A 72 -4.19 22.11 7.27
CA VAL A 72 -5.51 22.64 7.62
C VAL A 72 -5.94 23.71 6.61
N GLY A 73 -7.06 23.45 5.93
CA GLY A 73 -7.65 24.35 4.95
C GLY A 73 -6.99 24.38 3.58
N THR A 74 -5.99 23.53 3.34
CA THR A 74 -5.36 23.33 2.02
C THR A 74 -5.21 21.85 1.66
N SER A 75 -5.74 20.94 2.49
CA SER A 75 -5.79 19.50 2.22
C SER A 75 -6.62 19.20 0.97
N GLN A 76 -6.21 18.21 0.20
CA GLN A 76 -6.83 17.86 -1.08
C GLN A 76 -6.90 16.34 -1.27
N LEU A 77 -7.82 15.92 -2.15
CA LEU A 77 -7.76 14.65 -2.85
C LEU A 77 -7.37 14.91 -4.31
N ARG A 78 -6.38 14.18 -4.82
CA ARG A 78 -5.80 14.41 -6.14
C ARG A 78 -5.75 13.12 -6.95
N GLU A 79 -5.94 13.26 -8.26
CA GLU A 79 -5.61 12.26 -9.28
C GLU A 79 -4.38 12.70 -10.03
N LEU A 80 -3.39 11.83 -10.10
CA LEU A 80 -2.11 12.02 -10.76
C LEU A 80 -1.91 10.94 -11.83
N ASP A 81 -1.11 11.28 -12.82
CA ASP A 81 -0.53 10.33 -13.75
C ASP A 81 0.64 9.59 -13.05
N PRO A 82 0.60 8.25 -12.91
CA PRO A 82 1.62 7.50 -12.18
C PRO A 82 2.98 7.44 -12.89
N ASP A 83 3.07 7.73 -14.19
CA ASP A 83 4.31 7.68 -14.94
C ASP A 83 5.04 9.04 -14.97
N THR A 84 4.29 10.13 -14.81
CA THR A 84 4.80 11.50 -14.96
C THR A 84 4.67 12.36 -13.70
N GLY A 85 3.88 11.95 -12.71
CA GLY A 85 3.56 12.75 -11.52
C GLY A 85 2.63 13.95 -11.80
N ALA A 86 2.10 14.08 -13.02
CA ALA A 86 1.27 15.21 -13.40
C ALA A 86 -0.11 15.14 -12.73
N VAL A 87 -0.49 16.19 -12.00
CA VAL A 87 -1.84 16.34 -11.45
C VAL A 87 -2.85 16.51 -12.59
N ARG A 88 -3.79 15.57 -12.68
CA ARG A 88 -4.89 15.58 -13.65
C ARG A 88 -6.13 16.27 -13.07
N LYS A 89 -6.38 16.05 -11.78
CA LYS A 89 -7.53 16.59 -11.06
C LYS A 89 -7.19 16.74 -9.58
N ALA A 90 -7.71 17.77 -8.95
CA ALA A 90 -7.59 17.99 -7.51
C ALA A 90 -8.89 18.63 -7.00
N VAL A 91 -9.33 18.21 -5.83
CA VAL A 91 -10.47 18.78 -5.11
C VAL A 91 -10.08 19.07 -3.67
N ASP A 92 -10.58 20.17 -3.12
CA ASP A 92 -10.29 20.55 -1.74
C ASP A 92 -11.08 19.67 -0.78
N MET A 93 -10.45 19.34 0.36
CA MET A 93 -11.09 18.65 1.46
C MET A 93 -12.29 19.48 1.97
N PRO A 94 -13.48 18.88 2.18
CA PRO A 94 -14.57 19.56 2.86
C PRO A 94 -14.15 19.99 4.27
N GLY A 95 -14.86 20.99 4.83
CA GLY A 95 -14.67 21.40 6.23
C GLY A 95 -13.32 22.04 6.58
N ARG A 96 -12.40 22.18 5.61
CA ARG A 96 -11.02 22.65 5.83
C ARG A 96 -10.22 21.73 6.76
N TYR A 97 -10.56 20.45 6.79
CA TYR A 97 -9.91 19.42 7.60
C TYR A 97 -8.44 19.23 7.22
N PHE A 98 -7.71 18.60 8.12
CA PHE A 98 -6.41 18.04 7.81
C PHE A 98 -6.62 16.62 7.24
N GLY A 99 -6.40 16.46 5.93
CA GLY A 99 -6.54 15.18 5.23
C GLY A 99 -5.39 14.23 5.56
N GLU A 100 -5.69 12.94 5.62
CA GLU A 100 -4.75 11.87 5.91
C GLU A 100 -4.79 10.80 4.78
N GLY A 101 -4.48 9.54 5.10
CA GLY A 101 -4.43 8.41 4.18
C GLY A 101 -5.69 8.21 3.33
N VAL A 102 -5.48 7.69 2.11
CA VAL A 102 -6.52 7.39 1.13
C VAL A 102 -6.50 5.91 0.75
N THR A 103 -7.66 5.33 0.40
CA THR A 103 -7.69 4.05 -0.33
C THR A 103 -8.91 3.92 -1.23
N VAL A 104 -8.78 3.20 -2.33
CA VAL A 104 -9.83 2.94 -3.32
C VAL A 104 -10.59 1.66 -2.98
N VAL A 105 -11.93 1.76 -2.96
CA VAL A 105 -12.82 0.62 -2.78
C VAL A 105 -13.86 0.59 -3.90
N GLY A 106 -13.52 -0.02 -5.03
CA GLY A 106 -14.44 -0.08 -6.17
C GLY A 106 -14.66 1.29 -6.81
N ASP A 107 -15.87 1.83 -6.69
CA ASP A 107 -16.31 3.12 -7.23
C ASP A 107 -16.20 4.29 -6.23
N ARG A 108 -15.69 4.02 -5.03
CA ARG A 108 -15.48 5.02 -3.97
C ARG A 108 -14.02 5.12 -3.55
N ILE A 109 -13.66 6.26 -2.98
CA ILE A 109 -12.38 6.51 -2.30
C ILE A 109 -12.68 6.89 -0.86
N TRP A 110 -11.97 6.30 0.09
CA TRP A 110 -11.94 6.78 1.46
C TRP A 110 -10.76 7.71 1.66
N GLN A 111 -10.97 8.83 2.36
CA GLN A 111 -9.90 9.69 2.85
C GLN A 111 -10.10 9.96 4.33
N LEU A 112 -9.07 9.68 5.13
CA LEU A 112 -9.08 9.92 6.56
C LEU A 112 -8.85 11.40 6.88
N THR A 113 -9.10 11.77 8.14
CA THR A 113 -8.66 13.06 8.69
C THR A 113 -7.83 12.82 9.94
N TYR A 114 -6.97 13.79 10.25
CA TYR A 114 -6.09 13.69 11.41
C TYR A 114 -6.87 13.79 12.72
N THR A 115 -7.18 15.01 13.18
CA THR A 115 -7.87 15.20 14.48
C THR A 115 -9.32 15.62 14.35
N ASP A 116 -9.84 15.74 13.12
CA ASP A 116 -11.20 16.22 12.85
C ASP A 116 -12.28 15.17 13.17
N GLY A 117 -11.89 13.90 13.34
CA GLY A 117 -12.77 12.84 13.87
C GLY A 117 -13.79 12.30 12.87
N VAL A 118 -13.56 12.55 11.58
CA VAL A 118 -14.37 12.04 10.45
C VAL A 118 -13.48 11.44 9.37
N ALA A 119 -14.06 10.60 8.52
CA ALA A 119 -13.48 10.22 7.24
C ALA A 119 -14.49 10.53 6.15
N VAL A 120 -13.99 10.89 4.96
CA VAL A 120 -14.81 11.30 3.83
C VAL A 120 -14.82 10.19 2.80
N GLU A 121 -16.03 9.81 2.38
CA GLU A 121 -16.24 8.94 1.23
C GLU A 121 -16.41 9.82 0.00
N TRP A 122 -15.66 9.54 -1.06
CA TRP A 122 -15.71 10.25 -2.32
C TRP A 122 -16.22 9.34 -3.42
N ASP A 123 -17.01 9.89 -4.34
CA ASP A 123 -17.25 9.25 -5.63
C ASP A 123 -15.95 9.27 -6.42
N ARG A 124 -15.46 8.10 -6.84
CA ARG A 124 -14.17 7.96 -7.49
C ARG A 124 -14.11 8.67 -8.84
N ALA A 125 -15.20 8.66 -9.61
CA ALA A 125 -15.19 9.22 -10.97
C ALA A 125 -15.21 10.76 -10.94
N THR A 126 -15.93 11.34 -9.99
CA THR A 126 -16.16 12.78 -9.91
C THR A 126 -15.33 13.46 -8.83
N LEU A 127 -14.74 12.71 -7.89
CA LEU A 127 -14.14 13.22 -6.65
C LEU A 127 -15.10 14.12 -5.87
N THR A 128 -16.41 13.85 -5.94
CA THR A 128 -17.39 14.56 -5.11
C THR A 128 -17.57 13.84 -3.79
N PRO A 129 -17.57 14.54 -2.65
CA PRO A 129 -17.83 13.90 -1.36
C PRO A 129 -19.27 13.38 -1.34
N ILE A 130 -19.41 12.10 -1.03
CA ILE A 130 -20.69 11.39 -0.90
C ILE A 130 -21.24 11.59 0.52
N ARG A 131 -20.40 11.34 1.53
CA ARG A 131 -20.74 11.49 2.95
C ARG A 131 -19.50 11.50 3.83
N GLU A 132 -19.72 11.81 5.09
CA GLU A 132 -18.75 11.70 6.17
C GLU A 132 -19.17 10.60 7.15
N VAL A 133 -18.20 9.86 7.67
CA VAL A 133 -18.40 8.86 8.73
C VAL A 133 -17.57 9.19 9.96
N PRO A 134 -18.01 8.84 11.18
CA PRO A 134 -17.20 9.03 12.38
C PRO A 134 -15.90 8.22 12.30
N LEU A 135 -14.77 8.85 12.65
CA LEU A 135 -13.46 8.22 12.72
C LEU A 135 -12.89 8.38 14.12
N ARG A 136 -12.85 7.29 14.90
CA ARG A 136 -12.26 7.29 16.25
C ARG A 136 -11.48 5.99 16.54
N PRO A 137 -10.27 6.06 17.13
CA PRO A 137 -9.43 7.27 17.26
C PRO A 137 -9.06 7.85 15.87
N GLN A 138 -8.23 8.90 15.85
CA GLN A 138 -7.64 9.46 14.63
C GLN A 138 -7.07 8.38 13.69
N GLY A 139 -6.95 8.68 12.41
CA GLY A 139 -6.36 7.79 11.41
C GLY A 139 -5.23 8.46 10.65
N TRP A 140 -4.20 7.69 10.31
CA TRP A 140 -3.00 8.14 9.60
C TRP A 140 -2.99 7.52 8.21
N GLY A 141 -2.49 6.30 8.04
CA GLY A 141 -2.56 5.56 6.77
C GLY A 141 -3.77 4.65 6.64
N LEU A 142 -4.13 4.33 5.40
CA LEU A 142 -5.24 3.45 5.04
C LEU A 142 -4.86 2.66 3.78
N CYS A 143 -5.10 1.34 3.76
CA CYS A 143 -5.01 0.55 2.53
C CYS A 143 -6.05 -0.55 2.48
N ARG A 144 -6.34 -1.06 1.28
CA ARG A 144 -7.31 -2.12 1.05
C ARG A 144 -6.65 -3.50 1.02
N ASP A 145 -7.02 -4.35 1.98
CA ASP A 145 -6.60 -5.75 2.06
C ASP A 145 -7.79 -6.66 1.70
N GLY A 146 -7.99 -6.88 0.39
CA GLY A 146 -9.10 -7.66 -0.14
C GLY A 146 -10.47 -7.07 0.18
N ASP A 147 -11.20 -7.73 1.09
CA ASP A 147 -12.56 -7.37 1.52
C ASP A 147 -12.59 -6.55 2.82
N ARG A 148 -11.43 -6.18 3.37
CA ARG A 148 -11.31 -5.30 4.53
C ARG A 148 -10.36 -4.14 4.23
N LEU A 149 -10.42 -3.13 5.09
CA LEU A 149 -9.44 -2.05 5.11
C LEU A 149 -8.51 -2.22 6.32
N ILE A 150 -7.28 -1.74 6.19
CA ILE A 150 -6.30 -1.67 7.26
C ILE A 150 -5.94 -0.22 7.49
N ARG A 151 -6.03 0.23 8.74
CA ARG A 151 -5.74 1.60 9.16
C ARG A 151 -4.65 1.63 10.23
N SER A 152 -3.72 2.57 10.10
CA SER A 152 -2.76 2.96 11.13
C SER A 152 -3.18 4.28 11.80
N ASP A 153 -2.64 4.57 12.98
CA ASP A 153 -2.93 5.80 13.75
C ASP A 153 -1.68 6.36 14.45
N GLY A 154 -0.48 5.96 13.98
CA GLY A 154 0.80 6.29 14.60
C GLY A 154 1.17 5.43 15.82
N THR A 155 0.27 4.58 16.33
CA THR A 155 0.62 3.58 17.35
C THR A 155 1.35 2.39 16.72
N ASN A 156 1.56 1.32 17.50
CA ASN A 156 2.06 0.05 16.98
C ASN A 156 0.94 -0.89 16.51
N ARG A 157 -0.33 -0.45 16.44
CA ARG A 157 -1.45 -1.31 16.08
C ARG A 157 -1.96 -0.97 14.68
N LEU A 158 -2.16 -2.00 13.87
CA LEU A 158 -2.96 -1.91 12.66
C LEU A 158 -4.38 -2.35 13.00
N THR A 159 -5.36 -1.51 12.67
CA THR A 159 -6.80 -1.79 12.89
C THR A 159 -7.44 -2.25 11.59
N PHE A 160 -8.25 -3.30 11.66
CA PHE A 160 -9.03 -3.80 10.53
C PHE A 160 -10.39 -3.15 10.53
N GLN A 161 -10.87 -2.75 9.36
CA GLN A 161 -12.10 -1.98 9.24
C GLN A 161 -13.01 -2.52 8.14
N SER A 162 -14.30 -2.34 8.36
CA SER A 162 -15.32 -2.53 7.34
C SER A 162 -15.12 -1.51 6.20
N PRO A 163 -15.10 -1.95 4.93
CA PRO A 163 -15.00 -1.05 3.79
C PRO A 163 -16.25 -0.18 3.58
N ASP A 164 -17.35 -0.50 4.27
CA ASP A 164 -18.62 0.19 4.11
C ASP A 164 -18.74 1.43 5.01
N ASP A 165 -18.11 1.44 6.18
CA ASP A 165 -18.31 2.51 7.16
C ASP A 165 -17.12 2.77 8.08
N LEU A 166 -15.99 2.10 7.84
CA LEU A 166 -14.76 2.18 8.65
C LEU A 166 -14.92 1.68 10.10
N THR A 167 -16.00 0.94 10.41
CA THR A 167 -16.16 0.31 11.71
C THR A 167 -15.03 -0.69 11.96
N GLU A 168 -14.35 -0.59 13.11
CA GLU A 168 -13.28 -1.52 13.50
C GLU A 168 -13.84 -2.94 13.69
N THR A 169 -13.22 -3.92 13.03
CA THR A 169 -13.57 -5.35 13.09
C THR A 169 -12.48 -6.19 13.77
N GLY A 170 -11.33 -5.58 14.08
CA GLY A 170 -10.22 -6.23 14.77
C GLY A 170 -8.92 -5.45 14.59
N GLY A 171 -7.80 -6.12 14.82
CA GLY A 171 -6.49 -5.53 14.58
C GLY A 171 -5.36 -6.44 15.04
N VAL A 172 -4.14 -6.00 14.77
CA VAL A 172 -2.91 -6.69 15.13
C VAL A 172 -1.87 -5.70 15.62
N ASP A 173 -1.15 -6.08 16.67
CA ASP A 173 -0.02 -5.31 17.18
C ASP A 173 1.24 -5.66 16.39
N VAL A 174 1.86 -4.64 15.81
CA VAL A 174 3.03 -4.77 14.96
C VAL A 174 4.30 -4.86 15.80
N THR A 175 5.15 -5.83 15.49
CA THR A 175 6.43 -6.03 16.15
C THR A 175 7.56 -6.30 15.17
N ARG A 176 8.74 -5.79 15.51
CA ARG A 176 10.01 -6.10 14.87
C ARG A 176 10.92 -6.76 15.90
N ASP A 177 11.45 -7.94 15.60
CA ASP A 177 12.30 -8.70 16.53
C ASP A 177 11.64 -8.89 17.92
N GLY A 178 10.31 -9.07 17.95
CA GLY A 178 9.51 -9.22 19.18
C GLY A 178 9.26 -7.93 19.97
N ARG A 179 9.67 -6.76 19.45
CA ARG A 179 9.45 -5.46 20.08
C ARG A 179 8.42 -4.63 19.31
N PRO A 180 7.49 -3.93 19.98
CA PRO A 180 6.57 -3.02 19.32
C PRO A 180 7.31 -1.97 18.49
N ILE A 181 6.79 -1.67 17.30
CA ILE A 181 7.23 -0.53 16.48
C ILE A 181 6.08 0.48 16.37
N THR A 182 6.30 1.70 16.82
CA THR A 182 5.34 2.80 16.73
C THR A 182 5.66 3.70 15.54
N GLY A 183 4.76 4.64 15.23
CA GLY A 183 4.92 5.58 14.13
C GLY A 183 4.48 5.02 12.79
N LEU A 184 3.65 3.96 12.77
CA LEU A 184 3.05 3.45 11.55
C LEU A 184 2.19 4.55 10.93
N ASN A 185 2.57 5.00 9.74
CA ASN A 185 1.96 6.12 9.06
C ASN A 185 1.27 5.64 7.78
N GLU A 186 1.59 6.21 6.62
CA GLU A 186 1.04 5.80 5.33
C GLU A 186 1.24 4.30 5.06
N LEU A 187 0.22 3.67 4.45
CA LEU A 187 0.11 2.22 4.27
C LEU A 187 -0.13 1.85 2.81
N GLU A 188 0.44 0.73 2.37
CA GLU A 188 0.13 0.11 1.09
C GLU A 188 -0.05 -1.40 1.23
N CYS A 189 -1.17 -1.92 0.73
CA CYS A 189 -1.53 -3.34 0.87
C CYS A 189 -1.18 -4.08 -0.43
N VAL A 190 -0.20 -4.98 -0.39
CA VAL A 190 0.27 -5.73 -1.58
C VAL A 190 0.27 -7.22 -1.30
N GLY A 191 -0.60 -7.96 -2.00
CA GLY A 191 -0.75 -9.40 -1.80
C GLY A 191 -1.20 -9.69 -0.36
N ASP A 192 -0.39 -10.44 0.39
CA ASP A 192 -0.62 -10.80 1.80
C ASP A 192 0.29 -10.00 2.76
N ARG A 193 0.77 -8.83 2.33
CA ARG A 193 1.64 -7.94 3.11
C ARG A 193 1.11 -6.52 3.15
N VAL A 194 1.41 -5.84 4.26
CA VAL A 194 1.20 -4.40 4.43
C VAL A 194 2.56 -3.72 4.49
N TRP A 195 2.78 -2.74 3.65
CA TRP A 195 3.92 -1.83 3.73
C TRP A 195 3.49 -0.61 4.53
N ALA A 196 4.36 -0.12 5.42
CA ALA A 196 4.06 1.04 6.23
C ALA A 196 5.28 1.97 6.34
N ASN A 197 5.09 3.26 6.08
CA ASN A 197 6.07 4.26 6.50
C ASN A 197 6.17 4.28 8.03
N VAL A 198 7.38 4.50 8.55
CA VAL A 198 7.64 4.65 9.99
C VAL A 198 8.02 6.09 10.28
N TRP A 199 7.07 6.89 10.75
CA TRP A 199 7.29 8.28 11.14
C TRP A 199 8.08 8.39 12.46
N PRO A 200 9.00 9.35 12.62
CA PRO A 200 9.50 10.33 11.65
C PRO A 200 10.84 9.88 11.01
N THR A 201 10.91 8.65 10.49
CA THR A 201 12.13 8.07 9.91
C THR A 201 12.03 7.98 8.39
N ASP A 202 13.14 7.66 7.73
CA ASP A 202 13.16 7.28 6.31
C ASP A 202 13.09 5.74 6.14
N GLN A 203 12.39 5.04 7.05
CA GLN A 203 12.17 3.59 6.98
C GLN A 203 10.76 3.25 6.52
N ILE A 204 10.68 2.15 5.78
CA ILE A 204 9.42 1.45 5.48
C ILE A 204 9.55 0.02 6.04
N VAL A 205 8.48 -0.49 6.64
CA VAL A 205 8.42 -1.87 7.12
C VAL A 205 7.39 -2.67 6.33
N ARG A 206 7.69 -3.95 6.06
CA ARG A 206 6.74 -4.91 5.51
C ARG A 206 6.24 -5.82 6.61
N ILE A 207 4.92 -5.89 6.76
CA ILE A 207 4.23 -6.48 7.89
C ILE A 207 3.33 -7.61 7.37
N ASP A 208 3.37 -8.76 8.04
CA ASP A 208 2.33 -9.78 7.90
C ASP A 208 1.09 -9.34 8.70
N PRO A 209 -0.04 -8.99 8.06
CA PRO A 209 -1.23 -8.51 8.76
C PRO A 209 -1.95 -9.62 9.56
N ALA A 210 -1.61 -10.90 9.38
CA ALA A 210 -2.17 -11.98 10.20
C ALA A 210 -1.49 -12.08 11.57
N THR A 211 -0.22 -11.69 11.67
CA THR A 211 0.60 -11.86 12.88
C THR A 211 1.16 -10.56 13.47
N GLY A 212 1.21 -9.49 12.67
CA GLY A 212 1.84 -8.22 13.03
C GLY A 212 3.37 -8.27 12.96
N VAL A 213 3.96 -9.38 12.52
CA VAL A 213 5.42 -9.50 12.47
C VAL A 213 5.95 -8.75 11.25
N VAL A 214 6.93 -7.88 11.50
CA VAL A 214 7.74 -7.26 10.44
C VAL A 214 8.72 -8.30 9.89
N ASP A 215 8.70 -8.53 8.58
CA ASP A 215 9.58 -9.50 7.90
C ASP A 215 10.63 -8.85 6.98
N LEU A 216 10.53 -7.53 6.75
CA LEU A 216 11.49 -6.75 5.97
C LEU A 216 11.48 -5.29 6.42
N VAL A 217 12.66 -4.66 6.42
CA VAL A 217 12.82 -3.21 6.55
C VAL A 217 13.48 -2.67 5.29
N VAL A 218 12.94 -1.58 4.76
CA VAL A 218 13.58 -0.77 3.72
C VAL A 218 14.16 0.48 4.38
N ASP A 219 15.46 0.67 4.26
CA ASP A 219 16.13 1.93 4.59
C ASP A 219 16.18 2.81 3.33
N ALA A 220 15.30 3.81 3.29
CA ALA A 220 15.18 4.73 2.17
C ALA A 220 15.90 6.07 2.42
N SER A 221 16.73 6.16 3.46
CA SER A 221 17.48 7.39 3.79
C SER A 221 18.36 7.88 2.62
N GLY A 222 18.88 6.95 1.80
CA GLY A 222 19.65 7.25 0.60
C GLY A 222 18.90 8.08 -0.46
N LEU A 223 17.56 8.06 -0.46
CA LEU A 223 16.77 8.86 -1.39
C LEU A 223 16.94 10.37 -1.16
N ARG A 224 17.20 10.80 0.08
CA ARG A 224 17.40 12.22 0.40
C ARG A 224 18.58 12.83 -0.35
N ALA A 225 19.64 12.06 -0.56
CA ALA A 225 20.83 12.51 -1.28
C ALA A 225 20.57 12.77 -2.78
N ARG A 226 19.39 12.42 -3.29
CA ARG A 226 18.99 12.52 -4.70
C ARG A 226 18.19 13.79 -4.99
N GLY A 227 18.52 14.89 -4.30
CA GLY A 227 17.96 16.22 -4.55
C GLY A 227 16.78 16.63 -3.67
N ILE A 228 16.49 15.88 -2.59
CA ILE A 228 15.47 16.28 -1.63
C ILE A 228 16.02 17.42 -0.76
N PRO A 229 15.38 18.60 -0.74
CA PRO A 229 15.90 19.74 -0.01
C PRO A 229 15.75 19.53 1.50
N PRO A 230 16.61 20.12 2.34
CA PRO A 230 16.47 20.04 3.80
C PRO A 230 15.18 20.65 4.36
N THR A 231 14.47 21.45 3.56
CA THR A 231 13.16 22.02 3.90
C THR A 231 12.02 21.03 3.70
N ALA A 232 12.23 19.97 2.91
CA ALA A 232 11.26 18.89 2.75
C ALA A 232 11.21 18.04 4.02
N GLN A 233 10.02 17.54 4.32
CA GLN A 233 9.75 16.78 5.54
C GLN A 233 10.10 15.28 5.34
N VAL A 234 9.50 14.43 6.16
CA VAL A 234 9.76 12.98 6.19
C VAL A 234 9.28 12.26 4.94
N LEU A 235 9.89 11.10 4.68
CA LEU A 235 9.37 10.09 3.76
C LEU A 235 7.92 9.72 4.17
N ASN A 236 6.99 9.76 3.21
CA ASN A 236 5.59 9.39 3.40
C ASN A 236 4.86 9.25 2.05
N GLY A 237 4.27 8.10 1.77
CA GLY A 237 3.61 7.78 0.51
C GLY A 237 4.28 6.60 -0.20
N ILE A 238 3.55 5.49 -0.33
CA ILE A 238 3.98 4.23 -0.92
C ILE A 238 2.89 3.75 -1.87
N ALA A 239 3.15 3.68 -3.18
CA ALA A 239 2.18 3.11 -4.12
C ALA A 239 2.78 1.94 -4.89
N HIS A 240 2.08 0.80 -4.96
CA HIS A 240 2.50 -0.36 -5.73
C HIS A 240 2.24 -0.17 -7.22
N VAL A 241 3.27 -0.38 -8.04
CA VAL A 241 3.13 -0.31 -9.50
C VAL A 241 2.82 -1.70 -10.06
N THR A 242 3.70 -2.65 -9.80
CA THR A 242 3.57 -4.07 -10.19
C THR A 242 4.75 -4.85 -9.61
N GLY A 243 4.57 -6.15 -9.33
CA GLY A 243 5.66 -7.01 -8.89
C GLY A 243 6.37 -6.46 -7.65
N ASP A 244 7.66 -6.17 -7.79
CA ASP A 244 8.52 -5.56 -6.76
C ASP A 244 8.72 -4.05 -6.95
N GLU A 245 8.00 -3.42 -7.88
CA GLU A 245 8.14 -2.00 -8.22
C GLU A 245 7.11 -1.13 -7.50
N PHE A 246 7.60 -0.04 -6.92
CA PHE A 246 6.83 0.91 -6.11
C PHE A 246 7.16 2.35 -6.51
N LEU A 247 6.25 3.27 -6.20
CA LEU A 247 6.51 4.69 -6.12
C LEU A 247 6.66 5.10 -4.66
N LEU A 248 7.73 5.83 -4.35
CA LEU A 248 7.97 6.41 -3.03
C LEU A 248 8.14 7.92 -3.13
N THR A 249 7.50 8.66 -2.23
CA THR A 249 7.63 10.11 -2.13
C THR A 249 7.68 10.55 -0.67
N GLY A 250 7.54 11.84 -0.40
CA GLY A 250 7.45 12.37 0.94
C GLY A 250 6.81 13.74 1.01
N LYS A 251 6.63 14.19 2.23
CA LYS A 251 5.98 15.47 2.54
C LYS A 251 6.85 16.62 2.06
N TYR A 252 6.34 17.41 1.11
CA TYR A 252 7.07 18.49 0.42
C TYR A 252 8.29 18.01 -0.41
N TRP A 253 8.32 16.74 -0.81
CA TRP A 253 9.37 16.23 -1.69
C TRP A 253 9.12 16.72 -3.12
N PRO A 254 10.10 17.26 -3.84
CA PRO A 254 9.94 17.67 -5.25
C PRO A 254 10.00 16.48 -6.23
N THR A 255 10.21 15.26 -5.72
CA THR A 255 10.47 14.07 -6.52
C THR A 255 9.75 12.87 -5.94
N THR A 256 9.06 12.13 -6.81
CA THR A 256 8.63 10.76 -6.56
C THR A 256 9.64 9.81 -7.22
N PHE A 257 10.06 8.78 -6.50
CA PHE A 257 11.01 7.78 -6.98
C PHE A 257 10.27 6.51 -7.37
N ARG A 258 10.48 6.02 -8.60
CA ARG A 258 10.16 4.64 -8.94
C ARG A 258 11.31 3.76 -8.46
N VAL A 259 11.00 2.78 -7.63
CA VAL A 259 12.00 1.93 -6.98
C VAL A 259 11.62 0.45 -7.08
N ARG A 260 12.61 -0.42 -6.92
CA ARG A 260 12.42 -1.84 -6.65
C ARG A 260 12.70 -2.15 -5.17
N LEU A 261 11.79 -2.89 -4.53
CA LEU A 261 11.85 -3.30 -3.13
C LEU A 261 11.98 -4.83 -3.01
N GLY A 262 13.15 -5.37 -3.37
CA GLY A 262 13.51 -6.78 -3.16
C GLY A 262 13.15 -7.72 -4.30
#